data_AF-A0A8J6ESP2-F1
#
_entry.id   AF-A0A8J6ESP2-F1
#
_cell.length_a   1.000
_cell.length_b   1.000
_cell.length_c   1.000
_cell.angle_alpha   90.00
_cell.angle_beta   90.00
_cell.angle_gamma   90.00
#
_symmetry.space_group_name_H-M   'P 1'
#
loop_
_entity.id
_entity.type
_entity.pdbx_description
1 polymer ?
#
loop_
_entity_poly.entity_id
_entity_poly.type
_entity_poly.pdbx_seq_one_letter_code
_entity_poly.pdbx_strand_id
1 'polypeptide(L)'
;MCDKRIWEQIGASFVEHYYRLFDCDRTQLKAIYTDASCLTWEGDQFQGKDAIIEKLSADDDQILGFQQIFLLKCCNGAWVCTNEVFRLALHNL
;
A
#
# COMPACT_ATOMS: atom_id res chain seq x y z
N MET A 1 30.58 3.29 -5.03
CA MET A 1 29.16 3.38 -4.62
C MET A 1 28.70 1.95 -4.37
N CYS A 2 28.05 1.66 -3.25
CA CYS A 2 27.53 0.31 -2.99
C CYS A 2 26.23 0.17 -3.79
N ASP A 3 26.21 -0.72 -4.79
CA ASP A 3 24.99 -0.97 -5.56
C ASP A 3 23.90 -1.50 -4.62
N LYS A 4 22.78 -0.77 -4.55
CA LYS A 4 21.62 -1.17 -3.75
C LYS A 4 21.10 -2.52 -4.24
N ARG A 5 20.68 -3.36 -3.31
CA ARG A 5 20.13 -4.69 -3.65
C ARG A 5 18.87 -4.53 -4.51
N ILE A 6 18.61 -5.48 -5.40
CA ILE A 6 17.47 -5.40 -6.34
C ILE A 6 16.11 -5.25 -5.61
N TRP A 7 15.91 -5.95 -4.49
CA TRP A 7 14.68 -5.84 -3.70
C TRP A 7 14.51 -4.48 -3.03
N GLU A 8 15.62 -3.82 -2.67
CA GLU A 8 15.59 -2.46 -2.12
C GLU A 8 15.17 -1.46 -3.20
N GLN A 9 15.69 -1.61 -4.42
CA GLN A 9 15.30 -0.77 -5.56
C GLN A 9 13.81 -0.93 -5.92
N ILE A 10 13.32 -2.17 -5.97
CA ILE A 10 11.91 -2.48 -6.23
C ILE A 10 11.02 -1.90 -5.13
N GLY A 11 11.35 -2.15 -3.86
CA GLY A 11 10.57 -1.66 -2.73
C GLY A 11 10.51 -0.14 -2.67
N ALA A 12 11.65 0.55 -2.84
CA ALA A 12 11.70 2.00 -2.86
C ALA A 12 10.88 2.60 -4.01
N SER A 13 11.01 2.04 -5.22
CA SER A 13 10.23 2.50 -6.39
C SER A 13 8.73 2.25 -6.21
N PHE A 14 8.34 1.11 -5.62
CA PHE A 14 6.95 0.82 -5.32
C PHE A 14 6.36 1.82 -4.31
N VAL A 15 7.09 2.11 -3.23
CA VAL A 15 6.65 3.08 -2.20
C VAL A 15 6.48 4.48 -2.79
N GLU A 16 7.44 4.95 -3.57
CA GLU A 16 7.34 6.24 -4.26
C GLU A 16 6.12 6.28 -5.19
N HIS A 17 5.91 5.22 -5.97
CA HIS A 17 4.77 5.11 -6.87
C HIS A 17 3.43 5.09 -6.11
N TYR A 18 3.36 4.31 -5.01
CA TYR A 18 2.19 4.19 -4.15
C TYR A 18 1.73 5.54 -3.62
N TYR A 19 2.60 6.25 -2.89
CA TYR A 19 2.21 7.52 -2.27
C TYR A 19 1.96 8.63 -3.28
N ARG A 20 2.67 8.63 -4.42
CA ARG A 20 2.34 9.55 -5.51
C ARG A 20 0.91 9.37 -6.01
N LEU A 21 0.46 8.12 -6.19
CA LEU A 21 -0.93 7.85 -6.55
C LEU A 21 -1.88 8.16 -5.39
N PHE A 22 -1.50 7.82 -4.17
CA PHE A 22 -2.31 8.07 -2.97
C PHE A 22 -2.63 9.56 -2.75
N ASP A 23 -1.65 10.43 -2.99
CA ASP A 23 -1.78 11.89 -2.79
C ASP A 23 -2.42 12.61 -3.98
N CYS A 24 -2.35 12.04 -5.19
CA CYS A 24 -2.86 12.68 -6.42
C CYS A 24 -4.22 12.14 -6.86
N ASP A 25 -4.38 10.82 -6.92
CA ASP A 25 -5.60 10.14 -7.38
C ASP A 25 -5.62 8.68 -6.90
N ARG A 26 -6.26 8.46 -5.76
CA ARG A 26 -6.37 7.14 -5.11
C ARG A 26 -7.05 6.09 -5.97
N THR A 27 -7.88 6.49 -6.94
CA THR A 27 -8.58 5.53 -7.80
C THR A 27 -7.62 4.72 -8.66
N GLN A 28 -6.44 5.29 -8.97
CA GLN A 28 -5.39 4.64 -9.76
C GLN A 28 -4.62 3.56 -9.00
N LEU A 29 -4.69 3.55 -7.66
CA LEU A 29 -4.11 2.48 -6.84
C LEU A 29 -4.72 1.12 -7.17
N LYS A 30 -5.89 1.07 -7.83
CA LYS A 30 -6.53 -0.19 -8.23
C LYS A 30 -5.60 -1.08 -9.08
N ALA A 31 -4.70 -0.47 -9.86
CA ALA A 31 -3.79 -1.18 -10.76
C ALA A 31 -2.68 -1.98 -10.05
N ILE A 32 -2.34 -1.62 -8.80
CA ILE A 32 -1.27 -2.29 -8.03
C ILE A 32 -1.80 -3.43 -7.15
N TYR A 33 -3.12 -3.62 -7.08
CA TYR A 33 -3.76 -4.70 -6.34
C TYR A 33 -4.41 -5.72 -7.29
N THR A 34 -4.71 -6.89 -6.73
CA THR A 34 -5.40 -7.99 -7.39
C THR A 34 -6.68 -8.36 -6.63
N ASP A 35 -7.49 -9.24 -7.21
CA ASP A 35 -8.71 -9.74 -6.53
C ASP A 35 -8.38 -10.64 -5.32
N ALA A 36 -7.13 -11.11 -5.22
CA ALA A 36 -6.62 -11.87 -4.07
C ALA A 36 -5.88 -11.01 -3.04
N SER A 37 -5.75 -9.70 -3.26
CA SER A 37 -5.04 -8.81 -2.34
C SER A 37 -5.84 -8.56 -1.06
N CYS A 38 -5.16 -8.38 0.07
CA CYS A 38 -5.77 -8.06 1.35
C CYS A 38 -5.15 -6.81 1.97
N LEU A 39 -5.98 -5.83 2.34
CA LEU A 39 -5.63 -4.70 3.19
C LEU A 39 -6.09 -4.97 4.62
N THR A 40 -5.24 -4.67 5.60
CA THR A 40 -5.61 -4.54 7.01
C THR A 40 -5.46 -3.07 7.41
N TRP A 41 -6.56 -2.38 7.67
CA TRP A 41 -6.60 -0.96 8.03
C TRP A 41 -7.07 -0.80 9.47
N GLU A 42 -6.19 -0.36 10.38
CA GLU A 42 -6.50 -0.21 11.82
C GLU A 42 -7.05 -1.49 12.50
N GLY A 43 -6.80 -2.67 11.91
CA GLY A 43 -7.27 -3.97 12.41
C GLY A 43 -8.40 -4.59 11.58
N ASP A 44 -9.14 -3.78 10.80
CA ASP A 44 -10.19 -4.26 9.91
C ASP A 44 -9.60 -4.79 8.59
N GLN A 45 -10.17 -5.86 8.05
CA GLN A 45 -9.68 -6.50 6.83
C GLN A 45 -10.59 -6.25 5.63
N PHE A 46 -9.97 -5.92 4.49
CA PHE A 46 -10.63 -5.66 3.21
C PHE A 46 -9.98 -6.52 2.13
N GLN A 47 -10.76 -7.41 1.50
CA GLN A 47 -10.25 -8.34 0.49
C GLN A 47 -10.69 -7.92 -0.92
N GLY A 48 -9.75 -7.99 -1.85
CA GLY A 48 -9.94 -7.67 -3.26
C GLY A 48 -9.79 -6.19 -3.56
N LYS A 49 -9.27 -5.89 -4.75
CA LYS A 49 -8.94 -4.52 -5.20
C LYS A 49 -10.11 -3.53 -5.08
N ASP A 50 -11.35 -3.96 -5.28
CA ASP A 50 -12.51 -3.05 -5.21
C ASP A 50 -12.77 -2.55 -3.78
N ALA A 51 -12.83 -3.47 -2.80
CA ALA A 51 -13.03 -3.12 -1.39
C ALA A 51 -11.85 -2.33 -0.82
N ILE A 52 -10.63 -2.64 -1.27
CA ILE A 52 -9.42 -1.89 -0.90
C ILE A 52 -9.55 -0.43 -1.36
N ILE A 53 -9.89 -0.20 -2.63
CA ILE A 53 -9.98 1.17 -3.18
C ILE A 53 -11.12 1.96 -2.56
N GLU A 54 -12.27 1.32 -2.31
CA GLU A 54 -13.36 1.95 -1.56
C GLU A 54 -12.88 2.43 -0.19
N LYS A 55 -12.09 1.61 0.53
CA LYS A 55 -11.53 1.99 1.83
C LYS A 55 -10.50 3.12 1.74
N LEU A 56 -9.57 3.05 0.79
CA LEU A 56 -8.50 4.06 0.65
C LEU A 56 -9.06 5.40 0.14
N SER A 57 -10.12 5.38 -0.66
CA SER A 57 -10.80 6.60 -1.14
C SER A 57 -11.70 7.26 -0.09
N ALA A 58 -11.83 6.71 1.12
CA ALA A 58 -12.55 7.37 2.20
C ALA A 58 -11.76 8.59 2.71
N ASP A 59 -12.40 9.76 2.72
CA ASP A 59 -11.80 11.02 3.17
C ASP A 59 -11.94 11.17 4.69
N ASP A 60 -10.87 10.88 5.44
CA ASP A 60 -10.65 11.41 6.80
C ASP A 60 -9.15 11.40 7.13
N ASP A 61 -8.36 12.08 6.31
CA ASP A 61 -6.92 12.19 6.49
C ASP A 61 -6.59 13.17 7.61
N GLN A 62 -6.20 12.64 8.77
CA GLN A 62 -5.57 13.43 9.82
C GLN A 62 -4.05 13.38 9.68
N ILE A 63 -3.37 14.50 9.99
CA ILE A 63 -1.90 14.52 10.03
C ILE A 63 -1.43 13.75 11.26
N LEU A 64 -1.16 12.46 11.07
CA LEU A 64 -0.70 11.54 12.09
C LEU A 64 0.49 10.74 11.56
N GLY A 65 1.41 10.37 12.46
CA GLY A 65 2.39 9.35 12.15
C GLY A 65 1.70 8.01 11.89
N PHE A 66 2.27 7.16 11.05
CA PHE A 66 1.72 5.84 10.76
C PHE A 66 2.82 4.84 10.43
N GLN A 67 2.44 3.57 10.40
CA GLN A 67 3.24 2.42 10.02
C GLN A 67 2.50 1.71 8.88
N GLN A 68 3.19 1.42 7.79
CA GLN A 68 2.61 0.67 6.69
C GLN A 68 3.58 -0.40 6.19
N ILE A 69 3.07 -1.60 5.95
CA ILE A 69 3.83 -2.75 5.47
C ILE A 69 3.19 -3.23 4.17
N PHE A 70 4.03 -3.45 3.15
CA PHE A 70 3.61 -4.02 1.87
C PHE A 70 4.31 -5.35 1.63
N LEU A 71 3.55 -6.37 1.22
CA LEU A 71 4.07 -7.60 0.65
C LEU A 71 3.87 -7.56 -0.86
N LEU A 72 5.01 -7.54 -1.58
CA LEU A 72 5.02 -7.48 -3.03
C LEU A 72 5.23 -8.87 -3.63
N LYS A 73 4.51 -9.17 -4.71
CA LYS A 73 4.70 -10.37 -5.51
C LYS A 73 4.83 -9.99 -6.98
N CYS A 74 5.80 -10.58 -7.67
CA CYS A 74 5.90 -10.47 -9.12
C CYS A 74 4.90 -11.45 -9.77
N CYS A 75 3.94 -10.90 -10.49
CA CYS A 75 2.92 -11.64 -11.23
C CYS A 75 2.97 -11.19 -12.69
N ASN A 76 3.23 -12.11 -13.63
CA ASN A 76 3.28 -11.82 -15.07
C ASN A 76 4.22 -10.65 -15.45
N GLY A 77 5.34 -10.50 -14.73
CA GLY A 77 6.33 -9.44 -14.98
C GLY A 77 6.01 -8.08 -14.34
N ALA A 78 4.89 -7.96 -13.61
CA ALA A 78 4.53 -6.77 -12.84
C ALA A 78 4.57 -7.06 -11.34
N TRP A 79 5.05 -6.10 -10.55
CA TRP A 79 5.00 -6.18 -9.08
C TRP A 79 3.66 -5.66 -8.57
N VAL A 80 2.93 -6.51 -7.86
CA VAL A 80 1.64 -6.19 -7.25
C VAL A 80 1.72 -6.33 -5.74
N CYS A 81 0.91 -5.55 -5.02
CA CYS A 81 0.74 -5.68 -3.57
C CYS A 81 -0.28 -6.78 -3.27
N THR A 82 0.15 -7.83 -2.58
CA THR A 82 -0.74 -8.92 -2.15
C THR A 82 -1.25 -8.72 -0.74
N ASN A 83 -0.44 -8.13 0.13
CA ASN A 83 -0.83 -7.83 1.51
C ASN A 83 -0.36 -6.44 1.89
N GLU A 84 -1.26 -5.71 2.50
CA GLU A 84 -0.98 -4.40 3.06
C GLU A 84 -1.50 -4.34 4.49
N VAL A 85 -0.69 -3.77 5.38
CA VAL A 85 -1.10 -3.47 6.75
C VAL A 85 -0.80 -2.01 7.02
N PHE A 86 -1.84 -1.24 7.33
CA PHE A 86 -1.76 0.16 7.73
C PHE A 86 -2.17 0.30 9.19
N ARG A 87 -1.36 1.03 9.97
CA ARG A 87 -1.67 1.39 11.34
C ARG A 87 -1.23 2.81 11.66
N LEU A 88 -2.10 3.63 12.23
CA LEU A 88 -1.74 4.93 12.79
C LEU A 88 -0.82 4.75 14.00
N ALA A 89 0.21 5.57 14.09
CA ALA A 89 1.09 5.67 15.24
C ALA A 89 0.42 6.51 16.33
N LEU A 90 -0.76 6.08 16.77
CA LEU A 90 -1.38 6.59 17.99
C LEU A 90 -0.51 6.12 19.16
N HIS A 91 -0.03 7.05 19.98
CA HIS A 91 0.79 6.71 21.14
C HIS A 91 0.11 5.62 21.97
N ASN A 92 0.88 4.60 22.36
CA ASN A 92 0.50 3.66 23.41
C ASN A 92 0.08 4.47 24.65
N LEU A 93 -1.23 4.58 24.88
CA LEU A 93 -1.76 4.94 26.19
C LEU A 93 -1.88 3.68 27.04
#